data_AF-A0A2S6CHI5-F1
#
_entry.id   AF-A0A2S6CHI5-F1
#
_cell.length_a   1.000
_cell.length_b   1.000
_cell.length_c   1.000
_cell.angle_alpha   90.00
_cell.angle_beta   90.00
_cell.angle_gamma   90.00
#
_symmetry.space_group_name_H-M   'P 1'
#
loop_
_entity.id
_entity.type
_entity.pdbx_description
1 polymer ?
#
loop_
_entity_poly.entity_id
_entity_poly.type
_entity_poly.pdbx_seq_one_letter_code
_entity_poly.pdbx_strand_id
1 'polypeptide(L)'
;MHLLTLSILGLATHVSASLYSAAGDALGISARSARGYAPDLAISGGVLTSKWVEGTKYTQIVEFVVTNNHPANSLTLADTLNITLKSNNLELVQSATLTRLAPKQAAVVQLGVRNLRNTPSGSTCSGTIVATYGQGYGPVVTRDQTITGICGIPDYTADTGSLGHHWNPDWYNNVKFGIFIHWGLYSAPAFGNATPVQDYSEWYWCRQHDPNYRTKTYQYHEKTYGRNFNYDQFMANFTDTGYDPVAWINLFAEAGARYIVPVTKHHDGFALFNTSPNVSRRSSMYYGPKKDLIGPLLAAAKQYQPQIRRGTYFSMPEWYNPQYAQYKNPDPNWAGGCFGAENINPYTKAPLDYTGHVQVNDYVTGLQLPQMNELAYNYETELMWCDIGGANNATIFASKWLNWARDQGRQVTFNNRCGIGGDFQTPEYATNVDTVVAKWESNRGMDPFSFGYNYRTPDSEYLNGNDIVQSLVDIVSKNGNFLLDIGPKHDGSIPEIMQKGLRDAGSWIIPHGESIYDTRYWSVTPGKGNFRYTTTKDAFYIHYLTKPGSTITITDPVPWLPGDTVTVLGGSQNGKVVQATKSGNNLVLQLNDAIINGDKYGWTFKLAYTSNY
;
A
#
# COMPACT_ATOMS: atom_id res chain seq x y z
N MET A 1 -0.95 2.31 -24.62
CA MET A 1 0.40 2.77 -24.27
C MET A 1 0.58 4.21 -24.77
N HIS A 2 0.02 5.19 -24.07
CA HIS A 2 0.27 6.62 -24.28
C HIS A 2 0.40 7.24 -22.88
N LEU A 3 1.60 7.74 -22.58
CA LEU A 3 1.91 8.50 -21.37
C LEU A 3 1.19 9.84 -21.42
N LEU A 4 0.41 10.16 -20.40
CA LEU A 4 0.02 11.53 -20.09
C LEU A 4 0.78 11.96 -18.83
N THR A 5 1.83 12.74 -19.06
CA THR A 5 2.50 13.56 -18.05
C THR A 5 1.55 14.65 -17.57
N LEU A 6 1.05 14.54 -16.34
CA LEU A 6 0.38 15.65 -15.65
C LEU A 6 1.43 16.43 -14.85
N SER A 7 1.67 17.66 -15.27
CA SER A 7 2.52 18.64 -14.58
C SER A 7 1.79 19.17 -13.34
N ILE A 8 2.26 18.82 -12.14
CA ILE A 8 1.79 19.41 -10.88
C ILE A 8 2.93 20.30 -10.34
N LEU A 9 2.77 21.62 -10.48
CA LEU A 9 3.53 22.60 -9.70
C LEU A 9 2.92 22.65 -8.29
N GLY A 10 3.58 22.01 -7.33
CA GLY A 10 3.37 22.22 -5.90
C GLY A 10 4.73 22.39 -5.25
N LEU A 11 4.98 23.52 -4.59
CA LEU A 11 6.21 23.79 -3.86
C LEU A 11 6.39 22.77 -2.73
N ALA A 12 7.13 21.70 -3.02
CA ALA A 12 7.79 20.88 -2.00
C ALA A 12 9.18 21.49 -1.78
N THR A 13 9.48 21.90 -0.56
CA THR A 13 10.84 22.19 -0.13
C THR A 13 11.64 20.89 -0.20
N HIS A 14 12.30 20.69 -1.34
CA HIS A 14 13.19 19.55 -1.58
C HIS A 14 14.38 19.60 -0.63
N VAL A 15 14.42 18.69 0.34
CA VAL A 15 15.69 18.20 0.86
C VAL A 15 16.23 17.23 -0.17
N SER A 16 17.02 17.74 -1.11
CA SER A 16 17.80 16.94 -2.05
C SER A 16 18.76 16.06 -1.26
N ALA A 17 18.55 14.74 -1.27
CA ALA A 17 19.59 13.79 -0.88
C ALA A 17 20.69 13.85 -1.94
N SER A 18 21.79 14.55 -1.63
CA SER A 18 22.95 14.63 -2.50
C SER A 18 23.51 13.24 -2.75
N LEU A 19 23.43 12.79 -4.00
CA LEU A 19 24.15 11.63 -4.52
C LEU A 19 25.65 11.93 -4.51
N TYR A 20 26.34 11.50 -3.46
CA TYR A 20 27.80 11.42 -3.47
C TYR A 20 28.23 10.08 -4.06
N SER A 21 28.91 10.13 -5.20
CA SER A 21 29.64 8.99 -5.75
C SER A 21 30.73 8.57 -4.76
N ALA A 22 30.65 7.33 -4.27
CA ALA A 22 31.71 6.75 -3.45
C ALA A 22 32.84 6.27 -4.36
N ALA A 23 33.83 7.13 -4.60
CA ALA A 23 35.16 6.72 -5.05
C ALA A 23 36.12 6.72 -3.85
N GLY A 24 36.89 5.65 -3.69
CA GLY A 24 38.10 5.63 -2.87
C GLY A 24 38.06 4.79 -1.59
N ASP A 25 38.98 3.83 -1.57
CA ASP A 25 39.63 3.13 -0.44
C ASP A 25 38.95 1.95 0.25
N ALA A 26 39.74 0.87 0.35
CA ALA A 26 39.40 -0.42 0.92
C ALA A 26 39.16 -0.31 2.43
N LEU A 27 37.96 -0.68 2.88
CA LEU A 27 37.60 -0.73 4.29
C LEU A 27 37.97 -2.12 4.85
N GLY A 28 39.22 -2.25 5.28
CA GLY A 28 39.59 -3.29 6.24
C GLY A 28 38.73 -3.12 7.49
N ILE A 29 38.02 -4.18 7.90
CA ILE A 29 37.39 -4.23 9.22
C ILE A 29 38.55 -4.37 10.20
N SER A 30 39.20 -3.25 10.55
CA SER A 30 39.98 -3.24 11.77
C SER A 30 39.00 -3.57 12.89
N ALA A 31 39.37 -4.55 13.74
CA ALA A 31 38.75 -4.65 15.04
C ALA A 31 38.71 -3.24 15.64
N ARG A 32 37.59 -2.83 16.25
CA ARG A 32 37.54 -1.61 17.07
C ARG A 32 38.88 -1.51 17.81
N SER A 33 39.61 -0.43 17.56
CA SER A 33 40.89 -0.25 18.25
C SER A 33 40.63 -0.39 19.75
N ALA A 34 41.63 -0.72 20.56
CA ALA A 34 41.46 -0.77 22.01
C ALA A 34 40.94 0.58 22.61
N ARG A 35 40.79 1.64 21.79
CA ARG A 35 40.11 2.91 22.06
C ARG A 35 39.16 3.35 20.93
N GLY A 36 38.48 2.43 20.21
CA GLY A 36 37.79 2.67 18.92
C GLY A 36 37.02 4.00 18.83
N TYR A 37 36.87 4.61 17.65
CA TYR A 37 36.10 5.85 17.56
C TYR A 37 34.59 5.56 17.59
N ALA A 38 33.80 6.39 18.25
CA ALA A 38 32.34 6.31 18.17
C ALA A 38 31.85 6.43 16.71
N PRO A 39 30.66 5.89 16.34
CA PRO A 39 30.01 6.28 15.08
C PRO A 39 29.79 7.81 15.04
N ASP A 40 29.60 8.39 13.87
CA ASP A 40 29.25 9.81 13.74
C ASP A 40 27.80 9.90 13.30
N LEU A 41 26.91 10.07 14.27
CA LEU A 41 25.47 10.12 14.02
C LEU A 41 25.03 11.56 13.78
N ALA A 42 24.08 11.73 12.88
CA ALA A 42 23.32 12.96 12.68
C ALA A 42 21.83 12.67 12.85
N ILE A 43 21.10 13.62 13.43
CA ILE A 43 19.64 13.59 13.54
C ILE A 43 19.10 14.66 12.60
N SER A 44 18.17 14.28 11.73
CA SER A 44 17.55 15.21 10.79
C SER A 44 16.08 14.85 10.53
N GLY A 45 15.36 15.77 9.89
CA GLY A 45 13.98 15.54 9.48
C GLY A 45 12.96 15.31 10.60
N GLY A 46 13.27 15.68 11.85
CA GLY A 46 12.34 15.53 12.96
C GLY A 46 11.03 16.28 12.80
N VAL A 47 9.93 15.53 12.88
CA VAL A 47 8.55 16.01 12.74
C VAL A 47 7.69 15.44 13.86
N LEU A 48 6.86 16.29 14.44
CA LEU A 48 5.76 15.86 15.30
C LEU A 48 4.57 15.49 14.40
N THR A 49 4.34 14.18 14.23
CA THR A 49 3.41 13.65 13.22
C THR A 49 1.97 13.64 13.72
N SER A 50 1.00 13.44 12.83
CA SER A 50 -0.38 13.15 13.24
C SER A 50 -0.63 11.68 13.58
N LYS A 51 0.41 10.85 13.61
CA LYS A 51 0.32 9.43 13.94
C LYS A 51 0.33 9.24 15.44
N TRP A 52 -0.32 8.19 15.91
CA TRP A 52 -0.18 7.74 17.30
C TRP A 52 -0.05 6.22 17.39
N VAL A 53 0.45 5.77 18.53
CA VAL A 53 0.51 4.34 18.85
C VAL A 53 -0.91 3.84 19.14
N GLU A 54 -1.46 2.97 18.28
CA GLU A 54 -2.80 2.41 18.46
C GLU A 54 -2.94 1.72 19.83
N GLY A 55 -4.13 1.81 20.44
CA GLY A 55 -4.39 1.28 21.78
C GLY A 55 -3.89 2.15 22.94
N THR A 56 -3.17 3.24 22.67
CA THR A 56 -2.79 4.24 23.69
C THR A 56 -3.76 5.43 23.74
N LYS A 57 -3.67 6.24 24.80
CA LYS A 57 -4.36 7.56 24.86
C LYS A 57 -3.62 8.60 24.02
N TYR A 58 -3.58 8.39 22.70
CA TYR A 58 -2.92 9.25 21.71
C TYR A 58 -1.45 9.54 22.04
N THR A 59 -0.65 8.51 22.33
CA THR A 59 0.81 8.65 22.34
C THR A 59 1.26 9.03 20.92
N GLN A 60 1.47 10.32 20.71
CA GLN A 60 1.79 10.92 19.42
C GLN A 60 3.20 10.54 19.02
N ILE A 61 3.42 10.30 17.73
CA ILE A 61 4.72 9.88 17.22
C ILE A 61 5.52 11.10 16.75
N VAL A 62 6.73 11.23 17.27
CA VAL A 62 7.79 12.05 16.66
C VAL A 62 8.60 11.14 15.77
N GLU A 63 8.70 11.45 14.48
CA GLU A 63 9.48 10.70 13.50
C GLU A 63 10.65 11.54 13.02
N PHE A 64 11.82 10.93 12.86
CA PHE A 64 13.05 11.58 12.40
C PHE A 64 13.97 10.55 11.74
N VAL A 65 15.04 11.03 11.11
CA VAL A 65 16.06 10.19 10.48
C VAL A 65 17.35 10.26 11.29
N VAL A 66 17.93 9.10 11.58
CA VAL A 66 19.30 8.97 12.08
C VAL A 66 20.19 8.53 10.94
N THR A 67 21.24 9.30 10.65
CA THR A 67 22.24 8.98 9.62
C THR A 67 23.59 8.74 10.27
N ASN A 68 24.31 7.70 9.85
CA ASN A 68 25.69 7.49 10.25
C ASN A 68 26.65 8.04 9.19
N ASN A 69 27.25 9.19 9.46
CA ASN A 69 28.20 9.87 8.57
C ASN A 69 29.64 9.35 8.72
N HIS A 70 29.91 8.46 9.67
CA HIS A 70 31.26 7.94 9.83
C HIS A 70 31.68 7.15 8.58
N PRO A 71 32.91 7.31 8.08
CA PRO A 71 33.37 6.60 6.89
C PRO A 71 33.54 5.08 7.06
N ALA A 72 33.44 4.53 8.28
CA ALA A 72 33.93 3.19 8.60
C ALA A 72 33.24 2.52 9.80
N ASN A 73 32.92 3.27 10.85
CA ASN A 73 32.40 2.70 12.09
C ASN A 73 30.88 2.60 12.04
N SER A 74 30.36 1.41 12.36
CA SER A 74 28.93 1.18 12.49
C SER A 74 28.46 1.50 13.91
N LEU A 75 27.20 1.93 14.04
CA LEU A 75 26.46 1.77 15.29
C LEU A 75 26.19 0.27 15.51
N THR A 76 26.40 -0.21 16.73
CA THR A 76 26.31 -1.63 17.16
C THR A 76 25.63 -1.75 18.52
N LEU A 77 25.36 -2.99 18.97
CA LEU A 77 24.92 -3.28 20.35
C LEU A 77 25.93 -2.89 21.43
N ALA A 78 27.22 -2.77 21.09
CA ALA A 78 28.23 -2.32 22.04
C ALA A 78 28.22 -0.79 22.24
N ASP A 79 27.46 -0.05 21.43
CA ASP A 79 27.27 1.39 21.60
C ASP A 79 26.00 1.65 22.41
N THR A 80 26.11 2.40 23.49
CA THR A 80 24.93 2.92 24.18
C THR A 80 24.40 4.12 23.40
N LEU A 81 23.34 3.93 22.61
CA LEU A 81 22.58 5.02 22.00
C LEU A 81 21.33 5.30 22.84
N ASN A 82 21.32 6.45 23.51
CA ASN A 82 20.14 6.92 24.23
C ASN A 82 19.54 8.11 23.47
N ILE A 83 18.28 7.97 23.04
CA ILE A 83 17.54 9.04 22.36
C ILE A 83 16.40 9.49 23.26
N THR A 84 16.39 10.78 23.57
CA THR A 84 15.40 11.42 24.44
C THR A 84 14.79 12.65 23.77
N LEU A 85 13.76 13.23 24.39
CA LEU A 85 13.17 14.50 23.98
C LEU A 85 13.17 15.46 25.18
N LYS A 86 13.69 16.67 24.99
CA LYS A 86 13.54 17.79 25.93
C LYS A 86 12.48 18.75 25.39
N SER A 87 11.45 19.05 26.17
CA SER A 87 10.40 19.98 25.75
C SER A 87 9.71 20.60 26.97
N ASN A 88 9.20 21.82 26.81
CA ASN A 88 8.32 22.47 27.78
C ASN A 88 6.84 22.19 27.52
N ASN A 89 6.53 21.44 26.45
CA ASN A 89 5.18 21.13 26.00
C ASN A 89 4.89 19.63 25.95
N LEU A 90 5.93 18.81 25.81
CA LEU A 90 5.84 17.38 25.55
C LEU A 90 6.60 16.57 26.60
N GLU A 91 6.00 15.46 27.03
CA GLU A 91 6.63 14.41 27.82
C GLU A 91 6.96 13.23 26.91
N LEU A 92 8.19 12.70 27.02
CA LEU A 92 8.57 11.45 26.38
C LEU A 92 7.94 10.29 27.15
N VAL A 93 7.10 9.49 26.48
CA VAL A 93 6.44 8.34 27.10
C VAL A 93 6.86 7.00 26.47
N GLN A 94 7.52 7.04 25.31
CA GLN A 94 8.10 5.87 24.65
C GLN A 94 9.41 6.26 23.96
N SER A 95 10.52 5.68 24.43
CA SER A 95 11.86 5.91 23.88
C SER A 95 12.05 5.25 22.51
N ALA A 96 12.95 5.82 21.72
CA ALA A 96 13.40 5.28 20.45
C ALA A 96 14.52 4.26 20.67
N THR A 97 14.64 3.31 19.74
CA THR A 97 15.72 2.31 19.73
C THR A 97 16.27 2.15 18.31
N LEU A 98 17.59 1.98 18.19
CA LEU A 98 18.24 1.64 16.92
C LEU A 98 19.48 0.77 17.22
N THR A 99 19.47 -0.47 16.74
CA THR A 99 20.49 -1.48 17.08
C THR A 99 21.70 -1.45 16.15
N ARG A 100 21.49 -1.19 14.86
CA ARG A 100 22.51 -1.21 13.81
C ARG A 100 22.30 -0.04 12.86
N LEU A 101 23.40 0.65 12.55
CA LEU A 101 23.44 1.59 11.43
C LEU A 101 24.86 1.64 10.88
N ALA A 102 25.08 1.04 9.71
CA ALA A 102 26.39 1.00 9.08
C ALA A 102 26.78 2.37 8.48
N PRO A 103 28.06 2.57 8.15
CA PRO A 103 28.56 3.78 7.49
C PRO A 103 27.71 4.23 6.31
N LYS A 104 27.42 5.54 6.25
CA LYS A 104 26.66 6.22 5.18
C LYS A 104 25.22 5.71 5.00
N GLN A 105 24.66 5.06 6.02
CA GLN A 105 23.27 4.61 6.02
C GLN A 105 22.39 5.53 6.87
N ALA A 106 21.09 5.49 6.59
CA ALA A 106 20.07 6.22 7.32
C ALA A 106 18.92 5.30 7.73
N ALA A 107 18.32 5.57 8.89
CA ALA A 107 17.15 4.85 9.39
C ALA A 107 16.09 5.83 9.91
N VAL A 108 14.83 5.54 9.62
CA VAL A 108 13.69 6.22 10.23
C VAL A 108 13.54 5.71 11.66
N VAL A 109 13.44 6.63 12.61
CA VAL A 109 13.35 6.36 14.04
C VAL A 109 12.16 7.12 14.62
N GLN A 110 11.48 6.52 15.59
CA GLN A 110 10.26 7.06 16.19
C GLN A 110 10.35 7.14 17.71
N LEU A 111 9.88 8.24 18.29
CA LEU A 111 9.63 8.44 19.72
C LEU A 111 8.12 8.60 19.94
N GLY A 112 7.61 8.14 21.09
CA GLY A 112 6.25 8.42 21.51
C GLY A 112 6.21 9.51 22.58
N VAL A 113 5.37 10.52 22.37
CA VAL A 113 5.22 11.68 23.25
C VAL A 113 3.77 11.89 23.67
N ARG A 114 3.58 12.61 24.77
CA ARG A 114 2.28 13.11 25.21
C ARG A 114 2.38 14.60 25.55
N ASN A 115 1.32 15.34 25.28
CA ASN A 115 1.22 16.72 25.74
C ASN A 115 1.29 16.79 27.27
N LEU A 116 2.03 17.76 27.79
CA LEU A 116 1.99 18.11 29.20
C LEU A 116 0.60 18.67 29.56
N ARG A 117 0.25 18.61 30.86
CA ARG A 117 -1.09 18.98 31.37
C ARG A 117 -1.58 20.36 30.92
N ASN A 118 -0.68 21.33 30.75
CA ASN A 118 -1.01 22.71 30.37
C ASN A 118 -0.80 22.99 28.88
N THR A 119 -0.72 21.96 28.04
CA THR A 119 -0.50 22.06 26.59
C THR A 119 -1.72 21.49 25.85
N PRO A 120 -2.67 22.34 25.43
CA PRO A 120 -3.86 21.91 24.69
C PRO A 120 -3.50 21.22 23.37
N SER A 121 -4.34 20.28 22.92
CA SER A 121 -4.22 19.73 21.56
C SER A 121 -4.42 20.85 20.53
N GLY A 122 -3.64 20.84 19.46
CA GLY A 122 -3.67 21.86 18.41
C GLY A 122 -2.75 23.06 18.65
N SER A 123 -2.14 23.21 19.83
CA SER A 123 -1.14 24.26 20.06
C SER A 123 0.15 23.97 19.29
N THR A 124 0.90 25.02 18.95
CA THR A 124 2.27 24.86 18.46
C THR A 124 3.17 24.39 19.60
N CYS A 125 3.93 23.32 19.35
CA CYS A 125 4.87 22.76 20.29
C CYS A 125 6.26 22.70 19.70
N SER A 126 7.25 22.83 20.58
CA SER A 126 8.64 22.62 20.23
C SER A 126 9.29 21.63 21.18
N GLY A 127 10.33 20.98 20.69
CA GLY A 127 11.16 20.11 21.50
C GLY A 127 12.51 19.94 20.85
N THR A 128 13.45 19.41 21.61
CA THR A 128 14.79 19.09 21.13
C THR A 128 14.98 17.60 21.32
N ILE A 129 15.05 16.87 20.21
CA ILE A 129 15.46 15.47 20.21
C ILE A 129 16.94 15.48 20.57
N VAL A 130 17.34 14.66 21.55
CA VAL A 130 18.73 14.57 22.00
C VAL A 130 19.17 13.11 21.96
N ALA A 131 20.14 12.80 21.10
CA ALA A 131 20.85 11.54 21.11
C ALA A 131 22.19 11.69 21.83
N THR A 132 22.46 10.79 22.78
CA THR A 132 23.75 10.68 23.45
C THR A 132 24.34 9.31 23.23
N TYR A 133 25.61 9.24 22.85
CA TYR A 133 26.33 7.99 22.58
C TYR A 133 27.84 8.13 22.77
N GLY A 134 28.59 7.04 22.58
CA GLY A 134 30.05 7.06 22.48
C GLY A 134 30.81 7.05 23.82
N GLN A 135 30.14 6.83 24.94
CA GLN A 135 30.72 6.83 26.29
C GLN A 135 31.86 5.82 26.47
N GLY A 136 31.82 4.72 25.71
CA GLY A 136 32.88 3.70 25.70
C GLY A 136 34.20 4.15 25.05
N TYR A 137 34.23 5.32 24.42
CA TYR A 137 35.37 5.78 23.61
C TYR A 137 35.95 7.13 24.04
N GLY A 138 35.36 7.76 25.07
CA GLY A 138 35.74 9.08 25.52
C GLY A 138 34.53 9.89 26.01
N PRO A 139 34.61 11.23 25.92
CA PRO A 139 33.49 12.09 26.29
C PRO A 139 32.21 11.73 25.53
N VAL A 140 31.07 11.79 26.22
CA VAL A 140 29.75 11.56 25.63
C VAL A 140 29.55 12.47 24.42
N VAL A 141 29.28 11.88 23.26
CA VAL A 141 28.89 12.64 22.08
C VAL A 141 27.40 12.94 22.18
N THR A 142 27.04 14.21 22.04
CA THR A 142 25.65 14.66 22.00
C THR A 142 25.33 15.19 20.60
N ARG A 143 24.17 14.80 20.09
CA ARG A 143 23.57 15.30 18.86
C ARG A 143 22.15 15.67 19.16
N ASP A 144 21.71 16.79 18.60
CA ASP A 144 20.35 17.24 18.79
C ASP A 144 19.73 17.78 17.51
N GLN A 145 18.40 17.81 17.51
CA GLN A 145 17.61 18.47 16.49
C GLN A 145 16.39 19.10 17.16
N THR A 146 16.16 20.38 16.89
CA THR A 146 14.91 21.02 17.29
C THR A 146 13.80 20.65 16.33
N ILE A 147 12.65 20.28 16.89
CA ILE A 147 11.42 20.01 16.19
C ILE A 147 10.37 21.05 16.57
N THR A 148 9.49 21.36 15.63
CA THR A 148 8.28 22.13 15.87
C THR A 148 7.12 21.45 15.17
N GLY A 149 5.91 21.57 15.71
CA GLY A 149 4.72 20.99 15.10
C GLY A 149 3.48 21.16 15.95
N ILE A 150 2.44 20.42 15.59
CA ILE A 150 1.13 20.48 16.22
C ILE A 150 1.06 19.44 17.34
N CYS A 151 0.86 19.91 18.57
CA CYS A 151 0.73 19.06 19.74
C CYS A 151 -0.58 18.27 19.75
N GLY A 152 -0.51 16.98 20.04
CA GLY A 152 -1.67 16.10 20.03
C GLY A 152 -2.26 15.93 18.64
N ILE A 153 -3.47 15.39 18.58
CA ILE A 153 -4.20 15.12 17.33
C ILE A 153 -5.46 16.00 17.33
N PRO A 154 -5.36 17.30 17.00
CA PRO A 154 -6.53 18.20 16.98
C PRO A 154 -7.51 17.84 15.88
N ASP A 155 -8.65 18.52 15.85
CA ASP A 155 -9.65 18.36 14.80
C ASP A 155 -9.10 18.79 13.44
N TYR A 156 -9.29 17.93 12.45
CA TYR A 156 -9.16 18.29 11.05
C TYR A 156 -10.34 19.16 10.63
N THR A 157 -10.07 20.22 9.88
CA THR A 157 -11.08 21.05 9.24
C THR A 157 -11.17 20.74 7.75
N ALA A 158 -12.24 21.17 7.08
CA ALA A 158 -12.43 20.97 5.64
C ALA A 158 -11.53 21.89 4.77
N ASP A 159 -10.27 22.03 5.17
CA ASP A 159 -9.23 22.84 4.57
C ASP A 159 -8.04 21.95 4.17
N THR A 160 -7.44 22.20 3.01
CA THR A 160 -6.34 21.38 2.49
C THR A 160 -5.06 21.53 3.30
N GLY A 161 -4.84 22.67 3.96
CA GLY A 161 -3.73 22.86 4.89
C GLY A 161 -3.89 22.01 6.15
N SER A 162 -5.10 22.01 6.73
CA SER A 162 -5.42 21.13 7.87
C SER A 162 -5.24 19.65 7.52
N LEU A 163 -5.80 19.21 6.40
CA LEU A 163 -5.73 17.81 5.96
C LEU A 163 -4.33 17.40 5.49
N GLY A 164 -3.54 18.33 4.97
CA GLY A 164 -2.15 18.09 4.59
C GLY A 164 -1.23 17.74 5.78
N HIS A 165 -1.72 17.92 7.02
CA HIS A 165 -1.04 17.44 8.22
C HIS A 165 -1.39 16.00 8.60
N HIS A 166 -2.30 15.33 7.90
CA HIS A 166 -2.57 13.91 8.12
C HIS A 166 -1.44 13.05 7.56
N TRP A 167 -1.00 12.07 8.34
CA TRP A 167 0.06 11.12 8.01
C TRP A 167 -0.53 9.72 7.93
N ASN A 168 -0.01 8.92 7.00
CA ASN A 168 -0.27 7.49 6.98
C ASN A 168 0.00 6.84 8.34
N PRO A 169 -0.95 6.08 8.90
CA PRO A 169 -0.69 5.37 10.13
C PRO A 169 0.31 4.25 9.95
N ASP A 170 1.04 3.93 11.02
CA ASP A 170 2.10 2.91 10.92
C ASP A 170 1.56 1.51 10.60
N TRP A 171 0.30 1.21 10.94
CA TRP A 171 -0.31 -0.05 10.50
C TRP A 171 -0.29 -0.16 8.96
N TYR A 172 -0.55 0.92 8.22
CA TYR A 172 -0.54 0.91 6.76
C TYR A 172 0.88 0.69 6.21
N ASN A 173 1.88 1.27 6.88
CA ASN A 173 3.28 1.00 6.57
C ASN A 173 3.68 -0.45 6.84
N ASN A 174 3.00 -1.16 7.74
CA ASN A 174 3.37 -2.48 8.21
C ASN A 174 2.67 -3.63 7.46
N VAL A 175 1.48 -3.41 6.90
CA VAL A 175 0.66 -4.48 6.29
C VAL A 175 1.18 -5.00 4.95
N LYS A 176 1.84 -4.17 4.14
CA LYS A 176 2.56 -4.50 2.87
C LYS A 176 1.77 -5.13 1.73
N PHE A 177 0.96 -6.15 1.97
CA PHE A 177 0.28 -6.95 0.96
C PHE A 177 -1.22 -6.97 1.21
N GLY A 178 -2.01 -6.65 0.19
CA GLY A 178 -3.46 -6.63 0.25
C GLY A 178 -4.12 -7.17 -1.01
N ILE A 179 -5.42 -7.46 -0.90
CA ILE A 179 -6.25 -7.94 -2.01
C ILE A 179 -7.25 -6.87 -2.42
N PHE A 180 -7.18 -6.47 -3.69
CA PHE A 180 -8.18 -5.67 -4.38
C PHE A 180 -9.23 -6.62 -4.99
N ILE A 181 -10.50 -6.20 -5.06
CA ILE A 181 -11.55 -7.07 -5.59
C ILE A 181 -12.47 -6.28 -6.53
N HIS A 182 -12.26 -6.44 -7.84
CA HIS A 182 -13.15 -5.90 -8.87
C HIS A 182 -14.25 -6.92 -9.21
N TRP A 183 -15.36 -6.79 -8.49
CA TRP A 183 -16.58 -7.56 -8.71
C TRP A 183 -17.75 -6.59 -8.91
N GLY A 184 -18.59 -6.84 -9.91
CA GLY A 184 -19.74 -5.99 -10.22
C GLY A 184 -20.51 -6.46 -11.44
N LEU A 185 -21.41 -5.63 -11.97
CA LEU A 185 -22.24 -6.00 -13.13
C LEU A 185 -21.40 -6.40 -14.36
N TYR A 186 -20.25 -5.76 -14.54
CA TYR A 186 -19.30 -6.05 -15.62
C TYR A 186 -18.71 -7.46 -15.54
N SER A 187 -18.76 -8.14 -14.39
CA SER A 187 -18.38 -9.55 -14.26
C SER A 187 -19.35 -10.50 -14.97
N ALA A 188 -20.55 -10.05 -15.37
CA ALA A 188 -21.52 -10.83 -16.14
C ALA A 188 -21.12 -10.98 -17.62
N PRO A 189 -20.86 -9.90 -18.38
CA PRO A 189 -20.30 -10.03 -19.72
C PRO A 189 -18.83 -10.50 -19.71
N ALA A 190 -18.08 -10.18 -18.64
CA ALA A 190 -16.72 -10.65 -18.38
C ALA A 190 -15.75 -10.53 -19.58
N PHE A 191 -15.81 -9.44 -20.34
CA PHE A 191 -15.12 -9.35 -21.63
C PHE A 191 -14.25 -8.11 -21.74
N GLY A 192 -12.93 -8.34 -21.85
CA GLY A 192 -11.90 -7.35 -22.18
C GLY A 192 -11.16 -7.65 -23.48
N ASN A 193 -11.61 -8.65 -24.26
CA ASN A 193 -10.90 -9.29 -25.37
C ASN A 193 -9.63 -10.07 -24.93
N ALA A 194 -8.80 -10.57 -25.86
CA ALA A 194 -7.60 -11.39 -25.58
C ALA A 194 -6.35 -10.87 -26.32
N THR A 195 -5.16 -11.33 -25.90
CA THR A 195 -3.85 -10.94 -26.46
C THR A 195 -3.89 -11.08 -27.99
N PRO A 196 -3.40 -10.10 -28.78
CA PRO A 196 -2.64 -8.90 -28.37
C PRO A 196 -3.50 -7.63 -28.16
N VAL A 197 -4.82 -7.71 -28.18
CA VAL A 197 -5.70 -6.52 -28.12
C VAL A 197 -6.68 -6.62 -26.95
N GLN A 198 -6.17 -6.45 -25.72
CA GLN A 198 -6.93 -6.53 -24.47
C GLN A 198 -7.10 -5.17 -23.80
N ASP A 199 -8.21 -4.97 -23.10
CA ASP A 199 -8.48 -3.83 -22.21
C ASP A 199 -9.22 -4.31 -20.96
N TYR A 200 -9.46 -3.39 -20.04
CA TYR A 200 -10.10 -3.63 -18.76
C TYR A 200 -11.52 -4.17 -18.96
N SER A 201 -11.82 -5.35 -18.43
CA SER A 201 -13.16 -5.94 -18.60
C SER A 201 -14.21 -5.21 -17.78
N GLU A 202 -13.83 -4.58 -16.66
CA GLU A 202 -14.70 -3.74 -15.86
C GLU A 202 -15.11 -2.43 -16.56
N TRP A 203 -14.45 -2.11 -17.68
CA TRP A 203 -14.77 -0.97 -18.56
C TRP A 203 -15.81 -1.30 -19.64
N TYR A 204 -16.38 -2.51 -19.61
CA TYR A 204 -17.27 -3.05 -20.65
C TYR A 204 -18.35 -2.07 -21.12
N TRP A 205 -19.11 -1.45 -20.20
CA TRP A 205 -20.21 -0.57 -20.57
C TRP A 205 -19.74 0.63 -21.40
N CYS A 206 -18.64 1.26 -20.99
CA CYS A 206 -18.04 2.37 -21.73
C CYS A 206 -17.49 1.92 -23.08
N ARG A 207 -16.77 0.80 -23.14
CA ARG A 207 -16.21 0.28 -24.41
C ARG A 207 -17.28 -0.22 -25.38
N GLN A 208 -18.44 -0.65 -24.88
CA GLN A 208 -19.59 -1.02 -25.69
C GLN A 208 -20.14 0.18 -26.50
N HIS A 209 -19.88 1.42 -26.10
CA HIS A 209 -20.40 2.60 -26.79
C HIS A 209 -19.53 3.08 -27.97
N ASP A 210 -18.34 2.52 -28.15
CA ASP A 210 -17.43 2.90 -29.22
C ASP A 210 -17.28 1.76 -30.25
N PRO A 211 -17.90 1.90 -31.46
CA PRO A 211 -17.79 0.90 -32.52
C PRO A 211 -16.37 0.75 -33.09
N ASN A 212 -15.49 1.73 -32.85
CA ASN A 212 -14.12 1.71 -33.33
C ASN A 212 -13.12 1.26 -32.26
N TYR A 213 -13.57 1.02 -31.01
CA TYR A 213 -12.68 0.65 -29.93
C TYR A 213 -11.94 -0.65 -30.21
N ARG A 214 -10.66 -0.69 -29.81
CA ARG A 214 -9.71 -1.74 -30.21
C ARG A 214 -10.13 -3.15 -29.78
N THR A 215 -10.77 -3.32 -28.61
CA THR A 215 -11.21 -4.62 -28.10
C THR A 215 -12.44 -5.18 -28.82
N LYS A 216 -13.07 -4.40 -29.70
CA LYS A 216 -14.31 -4.78 -30.40
C LYS A 216 -15.45 -5.16 -29.44
N THR A 217 -15.50 -4.53 -28.27
CA THR A 217 -16.57 -4.75 -27.27
C THR A 217 -17.96 -4.45 -27.85
N TYR A 218 -18.10 -3.37 -28.63
CA TYR A 218 -19.34 -3.04 -29.36
C TYR A 218 -19.82 -4.21 -30.24
N GLN A 219 -18.94 -4.79 -31.06
CA GLN A 219 -19.28 -5.89 -31.98
C GLN A 219 -19.51 -7.20 -31.24
N TYR A 220 -18.71 -7.48 -30.22
CA TYR A 220 -18.90 -8.64 -29.36
C TYR A 220 -20.28 -8.60 -28.71
N HIS A 221 -20.68 -7.46 -28.15
CA HIS A 221 -21.98 -7.31 -27.51
C HIS A 221 -23.13 -7.50 -28.51
N GLU A 222 -23.03 -6.88 -29.70
CA GLU A 222 -24.02 -7.03 -30.76
C GLU A 222 -24.21 -8.49 -31.17
N LYS A 223 -23.09 -9.22 -31.32
CA LYS A 223 -23.11 -10.62 -31.74
C LYS A 223 -23.64 -11.55 -30.66
N THR A 224 -23.27 -11.32 -29.39
CA THR A 224 -23.54 -12.23 -28.27
C THR A 224 -24.91 -11.99 -27.65
N TYR A 225 -25.28 -10.73 -27.44
CA TYR A 225 -26.50 -10.34 -26.71
C TYR A 225 -27.54 -9.66 -27.60
N GLY A 226 -27.13 -9.11 -28.75
CA GLY A 226 -28.01 -8.42 -29.68
C GLY A 226 -28.16 -6.92 -29.40
N ARG A 227 -28.62 -6.17 -30.40
CA ARG A 227 -28.74 -4.70 -30.34
C ARG A 227 -29.74 -4.18 -29.31
N ASN A 228 -30.68 -5.02 -28.89
CA ASN A 228 -31.74 -4.65 -27.94
C ASN A 228 -31.39 -5.01 -26.49
N PHE A 229 -30.24 -5.65 -26.26
CA PHE A 229 -29.75 -5.92 -24.91
C PHE A 229 -28.94 -4.70 -24.44
N ASN A 230 -29.40 -4.05 -23.37
CA ASN A 230 -28.72 -2.92 -22.74
C ASN A 230 -27.92 -3.40 -21.53
N TYR A 231 -26.85 -2.69 -21.17
CA TYR A 231 -25.95 -3.08 -20.07
C TYR A 231 -26.68 -3.37 -18.74
N ASP A 232 -27.67 -2.54 -18.38
CA ASP A 232 -28.43 -2.72 -17.13
C ASP A 232 -29.21 -4.04 -17.05
N GLN A 233 -29.45 -4.73 -18.18
CA GLN A 233 -30.07 -6.05 -18.16
C GLN A 233 -29.15 -7.11 -17.54
N PHE A 234 -27.84 -6.88 -17.48
CA PHE A 234 -26.91 -7.74 -16.74
C PHE A 234 -27.17 -7.74 -15.22
N MET A 235 -27.94 -6.80 -14.67
CA MET A 235 -28.39 -6.87 -13.28
C MET A 235 -29.17 -8.14 -12.96
N ALA A 236 -29.85 -8.76 -13.95
CA ALA A 236 -30.53 -10.04 -13.77
C ALA A 236 -29.58 -11.24 -13.77
N ASN A 237 -28.40 -11.09 -14.38
CA ASN A 237 -27.36 -12.12 -14.45
C ASN A 237 -26.36 -12.03 -13.29
N PHE A 238 -26.27 -10.88 -12.61
CA PHE A 238 -25.43 -10.71 -11.44
C PHE A 238 -26.08 -11.38 -10.23
N THR A 239 -25.43 -12.42 -9.71
CA THR A 239 -25.92 -13.25 -8.60
C THR A 239 -24.82 -13.43 -7.55
N ASP A 240 -25.10 -14.14 -6.47
CA ASP A 240 -24.13 -14.39 -5.40
C ASP A 240 -24.08 -15.87 -4.99
N THR A 241 -24.48 -16.78 -5.89
CA THR A 241 -24.57 -18.22 -5.58
C THR A 241 -23.23 -18.89 -5.27
N GLY A 242 -22.13 -18.30 -5.72
CA GLY A 242 -20.75 -18.69 -5.41
C GLY A 242 -20.05 -17.76 -4.41
N TYR A 243 -20.75 -16.76 -3.88
CA TYR A 243 -20.20 -15.82 -2.92
C TYR A 243 -20.27 -16.37 -1.49
N ASP A 244 -19.10 -16.52 -0.87
CA ASP A 244 -18.98 -16.81 0.56
C ASP A 244 -17.92 -15.86 1.16
N PRO A 245 -18.34 -14.87 1.98
CA PRO A 245 -17.42 -13.90 2.57
C PRO A 245 -16.38 -14.56 3.49
N VAL A 246 -16.73 -15.64 4.19
CA VAL A 246 -15.79 -16.33 5.08
C VAL A 246 -14.75 -17.09 4.25
N ALA A 247 -15.19 -17.79 3.20
CA ALA A 247 -14.27 -18.49 2.30
C ALA A 247 -13.31 -17.53 1.58
N TRP A 248 -13.81 -16.37 1.12
CA TRP A 248 -12.99 -15.33 0.50
C TRP A 248 -11.92 -14.81 1.48
N ILE A 249 -12.32 -14.41 2.68
CA ILE A 249 -11.41 -13.88 3.69
C ILE A 249 -10.36 -14.92 4.11
N ASN A 250 -10.74 -16.19 4.24
CA ASN A 250 -9.79 -17.27 4.52
C ASN A 250 -8.80 -17.47 3.37
N LEU A 251 -9.24 -17.44 2.11
CA LEU A 251 -8.33 -17.49 0.96
C LEU A 251 -7.33 -16.32 0.98
N PHE A 252 -7.76 -15.12 1.33
CA PHE A 252 -6.87 -13.95 1.39
C PHE A 252 -5.86 -14.07 2.54
N ALA A 253 -6.28 -14.62 3.68
CA ALA A 253 -5.37 -14.94 4.78
C ALA A 253 -4.38 -16.06 4.39
N GLU A 254 -4.82 -17.10 3.67
CA GLU A 254 -3.96 -18.15 3.10
C GLU A 254 -2.93 -17.57 2.13
N ALA A 255 -3.25 -16.49 1.41
CA ALA A 255 -2.31 -15.76 0.56
C ALA A 255 -1.30 -14.90 1.34
N GLY A 256 -1.54 -14.67 2.64
CA GLY A 256 -0.78 -13.75 3.48
C GLY A 256 -1.24 -12.29 3.40
N ALA A 257 -2.38 -11.97 2.80
CA ALA A 257 -2.85 -10.59 2.78
C ALA A 257 -3.13 -10.06 4.20
N ARG A 258 -2.80 -8.78 4.45
CA ARG A 258 -3.07 -8.08 5.71
C ARG A 258 -4.01 -6.88 5.54
N TYR A 259 -4.56 -6.69 4.34
CA TYR A 259 -5.67 -5.77 4.11
C TYR A 259 -6.46 -6.15 2.85
N ILE A 260 -7.71 -5.72 2.76
CA ILE A 260 -8.56 -5.89 1.59
C ILE A 260 -9.18 -4.56 1.15
N VAL A 261 -9.48 -4.45 -0.13
CA VAL A 261 -10.17 -3.29 -0.72
C VAL A 261 -11.19 -3.81 -1.74
N PRO A 262 -12.43 -4.16 -1.35
CA PRO A 262 -13.47 -4.48 -2.31
C PRO A 262 -13.96 -3.23 -3.04
N VAL A 263 -14.24 -3.35 -4.34
CA VAL A 263 -14.93 -2.34 -5.13
C VAL A 263 -16.37 -2.25 -4.68
N THR A 264 -16.68 -1.22 -3.89
CA THR A 264 -18.03 -1.02 -3.35
C THR A 264 -18.96 -0.40 -4.38
N LYS A 265 -18.42 0.44 -5.27
CA LYS A 265 -19.07 1.02 -6.43
C LYS A 265 -18.01 1.39 -7.47
N HIS A 266 -18.13 0.84 -8.68
CA HIS A 266 -17.27 1.18 -9.81
C HIS A 266 -17.88 2.32 -10.65
N HIS A 267 -17.26 2.66 -11.78
CA HIS A 267 -17.68 3.72 -12.70
C HIS A 267 -19.10 3.53 -13.28
N ASP A 268 -19.63 2.31 -13.28
CA ASP A 268 -21.00 2.02 -13.73
C ASP A 268 -22.08 2.44 -12.72
N GLY A 269 -21.67 2.90 -11.52
CA GLY A 269 -22.52 3.42 -10.47
C GLY A 269 -23.33 2.35 -9.72
N PHE A 270 -23.09 1.05 -9.95
CA PHE A 270 -23.79 -0.01 -9.24
C PHE A 270 -23.15 -0.28 -7.88
N ALA A 271 -23.87 0.03 -6.79
CA ALA A 271 -23.36 -0.16 -5.43
C ALA A 271 -23.56 -1.59 -4.91
N LEU A 272 -22.53 -2.16 -4.28
CA LEU A 272 -22.55 -3.49 -3.66
C LEU A 272 -22.87 -3.48 -2.16
N PHE A 273 -23.16 -2.31 -1.61
CA PHE A 273 -23.42 -2.09 -0.19
C PHE A 273 -24.82 -1.50 0.04
N ASN A 274 -25.25 -1.49 1.29
CA ASN A 274 -26.53 -0.93 1.71
C ASN A 274 -26.48 0.61 1.75
N THR A 275 -26.85 1.21 0.61
CA THR A 275 -27.01 2.67 0.47
C THR A 275 -28.47 3.08 0.58
N SER A 276 -28.71 4.29 1.12
CA SER A 276 -30.05 4.83 1.33
C SER A 276 -30.91 4.86 0.06
N PRO A 277 -32.19 4.41 0.10
CA PRO A 277 -33.12 4.51 -1.03
C PRO A 277 -33.38 5.93 -1.53
N ASN A 278 -33.07 6.94 -0.70
CA ASN A 278 -33.22 8.35 -1.04
C ASN A 278 -31.97 8.91 -1.75
N VAL A 279 -30.89 8.13 -1.80
CA VAL A 279 -29.62 8.48 -2.44
C VAL A 279 -29.49 7.78 -3.79
N SER A 280 -29.64 6.46 -3.81
CA SER A 280 -29.63 5.66 -5.04
C SER A 280 -30.33 4.32 -4.80
N ARG A 281 -31.03 3.82 -5.82
CA ARG A 281 -31.54 2.45 -5.85
C ARG A 281 -30.74 1.56 -6.81
N ARG A 282 -29.71 2.09 -7.48
CA ARG A 282 -28.82 1.34 -8.36
C ARG A 282 -27.82 0.53 -7.53
N SER A 283 -28.31 -0.53 -6.90
CA SER A 283 -27.49 -1.34 -5.99
C SER A 283 -27.94 -2.80 -5.92
N SER A 284 -27.04 -3.63 -5.40
CA SER A 284 -27.28 -5.04 -5.05
C SER A 284 -28.42 -5.23 -4.05
N MET A 285 -28.84 -4.19 -3.31
CA MET A 285 -30.03 -4.24 -2.45
C MET A 285 -31.33 -4.31 -3.26
N TYR A 286 -31.38 -3.68 -4.43
CA TYR A 286 -32.59 -3.55 -5.25
C TYR A 286 -32.56 -4.37 -6.52
N TYR A 287 -31.41 -4.87 -6.95
CA TYR A 287 -31.24 -5.67 -8.17
C TYR A 287 -30.24 -6.81 -7.95
N GLY A 288 -30.29 -7.84 -8.80
CA GLY A 288 -29.43 -9.02 -8.65
C GLY A 288 -29.62 -9.73 -7.29
N PRO A 289 -28.59 -9.85 -6.43
CA PRO A 289 -28.62 -10.60 -5.17
C PRO A 289 -29.63 -10.14 -4.10
N LYS A 290 -30.17 -8.91 -4.20
CA LYS A 290 -31.11 -8.29 -3.22
C LYS A 290 -30.57 -8.24 -1.79
N LYS A 291 -29.26 -8.04 -1.61
CA LYS A 291 -28.61 -8.02 -0.29
C LYS A 291 -27.32 -7.19 -0.30
N ASP A 292 -26.83 -6.85 0.89
CA ASP A 292 -25.53 -6.22 1.10
C ASP A 292 -24.42 -7.26 0.93
N LEU A 293 -23.48 -6.98 0.04
CA LEU A 293 -22.34 -7.85 -0.25
C LEU A 293 -21.07 -7.40 0.47
N ILE A 294 -20.93 -6.12 0.81
CA ILE A 294 -19.72 -5.55 1.42
C ILE A 294 -19.71 -5.77 2.93
N GLY A 295 -20.85 -5.57 3.60
CA GLY A 295 -20.96 -5.65 5.06
C GLY A 295 -20.52 -7.00 5.61
N PRO A 296 -21.08 -8.13 5.10
CA PRO A 296 -20.66 -9.47 5.50
C PRO A 296 -19.17 -9.76 5.26
N LEU A 297 -18.57 -9.22 4.19
CA LEU A 297 -17.14 -9.40 3.89
C LEU A 297 -16.25 -8.73 4.94
N LEU A 298 -16.53 -7.46 5.26
CA LEU A 298 -15.76 -6.70 6.24
C LEU A 298 -15.98 -7.25 7.66
N ALA A 299 -17.20 -7.70 7.97
CA ALA A 299 -17.50 -8.40 9.21
C ALA A 299 -16.74 -9.73 9.32
N ALA A 300 -16.67 -10.52 8.24
CA ALA A 300 -15.89 -11.76 8.21
C ALA A 300 -14.40 -11.49 8.43
N ALA A 301 -13.83 -10.44 7.81
CA ALA A 301 -12.45 -10.02 8.06
C ALA A 301 -12.25 -9.68 9.55
N LYS A 302 -13.13 -8.84 10.13
CA LYS A 302 -13.05 -8.45 11.54
C LYS A 302 -13.14 -9.63 12.50
N GLN A 303 -14.02 -10.60 12.21
CA GLN A 303 -14.31 -11.73 13.09
C GLN A 303 -13.30 -12.87 12.97
N TYR A 304 -12.97 -13.30 11.75
CA TYR A 304 -12.21 -14.54 11.51
C TYR A 304 -10.74 -14.30 11.19
N GLN A 305 -10.38 -13.13 10.66
CA GLN A 305 -9.01 -12.78 10.28
C GLN A 305 -8.70 -11.33 10.69
N PRO A 306 -8.69 -11.01 12.01
CA PRO A 306 -8.58 -9.63 12.50
C PRO A 306 -7.30 -8.90 12.10
N GLN A 307 -6.27 -9.64 11.66
CA GLN A 307 -5.05 -9.10 11.06
C GLN A 307 -5.26 -8.45 9.68
N ILE A 308 -6.38 -8.74 9.01
CA ILE A 308 -6.77 -8.14 7.73
C ILE A 308 -7.50 -6.82 8.01
N ARG A 309 -6.86 -5.72 7.64
CA ARG A 309 -7.45 -4.38 7.67
C ARG A 309 -8.49 -4.21 6.56
N ARG A 310 -9.53 -3.42 6.84
CA ARG A 310 -10.74 -3.33 6.04
C ARG A 310 -10.79 -2.00 5.29
N GLY A 311 -10.38 -2.01 4.02
CA GLY A 311 -10.55 -0.88 3.11
C GLY A 311 -11.85 -0.97 2.32
N THR A 312 -12.19 0.10 1.60
CA THR A 312 -13.28 0.15 0.62
C THR A 312 -12.84 0.99 -0.57
N TYR A 313 -13.07 0.50 -1.79
CA TYR A 313 -12.89 1.29 -2.99
C TYR A 313 -14.17 2.04 -3.34
N PHE A 314 -14.03 3.27 -3.84
CA PHE A 314 -15.14 4.09 -4.30
C PHE A 314 -14.78 4.88 -5.56
N SER A 315 -15.54 4.67 -6.64
CA SER A 315 -15.39 5.50 -7.82
C SER A 315 -16.05 6.87 -7.63
N MET A 316 -15.25 7.93 -7.78
CA MET A 316 -15.70 9.32 -7.60
C MET A 316 -16.68 9.74 -8.72
N PRO A 317 -16.36 9.57 -10.02
CA PRO A 317 -17.28 9.84 -11.11
C PRO A 317 -18.12 8.62 -11.54
N GLU A 318 -19.24 8.87 -12.19
CA GLU A 318 -20.08 7.82 -12.80
C GLU A 318 -20.27 8.09 -14.31
N TRP A 319 -20.29 7.02 -15.12
CA TRP A 319 -20.40 7.15 -16.58
C TRP A 319 -21.69 7.81 -17.02
N TYR A 320 -22.82 7.11 -16.93
CA TYR A 320 -24.06 7.56 -17.55
C TYR A 320 -25.08 8.14 -16.56
N ASN A 321 -24.60 8.60 -15.39
CA ASN A 321 -25.44 9.18 -14.36
C ASN A 321 -25.88 10.60 -14.77
N PRO A 322 -27.20 10.88 -14.88
CA PRO A 322 -27.70 12.18 -15.30
C PRO A 322 -27.26 13.35 -14.41
N GLN A 323 -27.11 13.16 -13.09
CA GLN A 323 -26.65 14.23 -12.18
C GLN A 323 -25.15 14.48 -12.28
N TYR A 324 -24.36 13.50 -12.74
CA TYR A 324 -22.93 13.72 -13.00
C TYR A 324 -22.71 14.49 -14.32
N ALA A 325 -23.68 14.53 -15.23
CA ALA A 325 -23.53 15.17 -16.55
C ALA A 325 -23.05 16.64 -16.48
N GLN A 326 -23.45 17.39 -15.45
CA GLN A 326 -22.99 18.77 -15.21
C GLN A 326 -21.49 18.88 -14.90
N TYR A 327 -20.86 17.79 -14.45
CA TYR A 327 -19.43 17.67 -14.13
C TYR A 327 -18.62 17.00 -15.24
N LYS A 328 -19.26 16.72 -16.38
CA LYS A 328 -18.60 16.11 -17.54
C LYS A 328 -17.41 16.96 -17.95
N ASN A 329 -16.23 16.34 -18.02
CA ASN A 329 -15.05 17.01 -18.53
C ASN A 329 -15.19 17.17 -20.06
N PRO A 330 -14.97 18.39 -20.61
CA PRO A 330 -15.05 18.61 -22.06
C PRO A 330 -13.92 17.93 -22.83
N ASP A 331 -12.80 17.56 -22.19
CA ASP A 331 -11.73 16.78 -22.83
C ASP A 331 -12.18 15.32 -22.99
N PRO A 332 -12.35 14.83 -24.24
CA PRO A 332 -12.79 13.46 -24.50
C PRO A 332 -11.77 12.39 -24.08
N ASN A 333 -10.54 12.78 -23.77
CA ASN A 333 -9.49 11.87 -23.29
C ASN A 333 -9.30 11.94 -21.77
N TRP A 334 -10.02 12.81 -21.06
CA TRP A 334 -9.87 12.95 -19.61
C TRP A 334 -10.22 11.65 -18.90
N ALA A 335 -9.22 11.09 -18.21
CA ALA A 335 -9.33 9.82 -17.49
C ALA A 335 -9.83 8.65 -18.36
N GLY A 336 -9.81 8.77 -19.69
CA GLY A 336 -10.19 7.73 -20.65
C GLY A 336 -11.65 7.25 -20.64
N GLY A 337 -12.52 7.83 -19.81
CA GLY A 337 -13.84 7.28 -19.45
C GLY A 337 -15.08 8.04 -19.95
N CYS A 338 -16.23 7.38 -19.82
CA CYS A 338 -17.53 7.86 -20.32
C CYS A 338 -18.28 8.73 -19.31
N PHE A 339 -17.57 9.46 -18.43
CA PHE A 339 -18.13 10.16 -17.26
C PHE A 339 -19.11 11.28 -17.64
N GLY A 340 -20.31 11.25 -17.07
CA GLY A 340 -21.42 12.17 -17.37
C GLY A 340 -21.96 12.08 -18.79
N ALA A 341 -21.72 11.00 -19.54
CA ALA A 341 -22.26 10.83 -20.87
C ALA A 341 -23.77 10.52 -20.84
N GLU A 342 -24.46 10.76 -21.96
CA GLU A 342 -25.88 10.43 -22.08
C GLU A 342 -26.10 8.91 -22.05
N ASN A 343 -27.09 8.45 -21.29
CA ASN A 343 -27.47 7.04 -21.25
C ASN A 343 -28.35 6.70 -22.45
N ILE A 344 -27.76 6.06 -23.46
CA ILE A 344 -28.44 5.71 -24.71
C ILE A 344 -28.12 4.27 -25.11
N ASN A 345 -28.97 3.65 -25.92
CA ASN A 345 -28.63 2.39 -26.56
C ASN A 345 -27.51 2.65 -27.60
N PRO A 346 -26.36 1.95 -27.55
CA PRO A 346 -25.22 2.25 -28.40
C PRO A 346 -25.47 1.98 -29.88
N TYR A 347 -26.48 1.17 -30.23
CA TYR A 347 -26.83 0.78 -31.60
C TYR A 347 -27.94 1.63 -32.20
N THR A 348 -29.06 1.78 -31.48
CA THR A 348 -30.26 2.49 -31.96
C THR A 348 -30.23 3.98 -31.63
N LYS A 349 -29.34 4.40 -30.71
CA LYS A 349 -29.24 5.76 -30.16
C LYS A 349 -30.49 6.22 -29.40
N ALA A 350 -31.41 5.30 -29.09
CA ALA A 350 -32.58 5.61 -28.28
C ALA A 350 -32.16 5.93 -26.82
N PRO A 351 -32.81 6.90 -26.16
CA PRO A 351 -32.56 7.20 -24.76
C PRO A 351 -32.93 6.00 -23.86
N LEU A 352 -32.16 5.81 -22.79
CA LEU A 352 -32.37 4.77 -21.79
C LEU A 352 -32.49 5.39 -20.40
N ASP A 353 -33.41 4.85 -19.60
CA ASP A 353 -33.47 5.16 -18.19
C ASP A 353 -32.20 4.65 -17.49
N TYR A 354 -31.64 5.45 -16.59
CA TYR A 354 -30.55 5.01 -15.72
C TYR A 354 -31.16 4.16 -14.60
N THR A 355 -31.07 2.83 -14.71
CA THR A 355 -31.83 1.93 -13.81
C THR A 355 -31.42 2.13 -12.35
N GLY A 356 -32.42 2.28 -11.47
CA GLY A 356 -32.21 2.55 -10.04
C GLY A 356 -31.88 4.02 -9.72
N HIS A 357 -31.98 4.92 -10.69
CA HIS A 357 -31.81 6.36 -10.48
C HIS A 357 -32.76 6.92 -9.41
N VAL A 358 -32.23 7.83 -8.60
CA VAL A 358 -33.00 8.66 -7.69
C VAL A 358 -32.65 10.11 -8.00
N GLN A 359 -33.66 10.96 -8.18
CA GLN A 359 -33.43 12.36 -8.45
C GLN A 359 -32.87 13.07 -7.20
N VAL A 360 -31.60 13.47 -7.27
CA VAL A 360 -30.96 14.38 -6.30
C VAL A 360 -30.65 15.72 -6.96
N ASN A 361 -30.49 16.77 -6.14
CA ASN A 361 -30.22 18.12 -6.65
C ASN A 361 -28.82 18.24 -7.27
N ASP A 362 -27.83 17.60 -6.65
CA ASP A 362 -26.44 17.63 -7.06
C ASP A 362 -25.80 16.27 -6.80
N TYR A 363 -24.98 15.78 -7.73
CA TYR A 363 -24.34 14.47 -7.62
C TYR A 363 -23.37 14.40 -6.43
N VAL A 364 -22.54 15.44 -6.24
CA VAL A 364 -21.48 15.41 -5.22
C VAL A 364 -22.08 15.40 -3.81
N THR A 365 -23.03 16.30 -3.54
CA THR A 365 -23.66 16.46 -2.23
C THR A 365 -24.81 15.51 -1.98
N GLY A 366 -25.54 15.10 -3.02
CA GLY A 366 -26.73 14.26 -2.92
C GLY A 366 -26.50 12.77 -3.13
N LEU A 367 -25.38 12.37 -3.74
CA LEU A 367 -25.06 10.96 -4.02
C LEU A 367 -23.66 10.56 -3.54
N GLN A 368 -22.62 11.20 -4.06
CA GLN A 368 -21.22 10.83 -3.81
C GLN A 368 -20.88 10.90 -2.31
N LEU A 369 -21.04 12.07 -1.69
CA LEU A 369 -20.71 12.30 -0.29
C LEU A 369 -21.57 11.46 0.68
N PRO A 370 -22.90 11.34 0.51
CA PRO A 370 -23.72 10.44 1.33
C PRO A 370 -23.24 8.99 1.29
N GLN A 371 -22.94 8.45 0.11
CA GLN A 371 -22.44 7.07 -0.02
C GLN A 371 -21.07 6.88 0.62
N MET A 372 -20.14 7.81 0.42
CA MET A 372 -18.83 7.76 1.09
C MET A 372 -18.98 7.81 2.62
N ASN A 373 -19.91 8.63 3.13
CA ASN A 373 -20.22 8.68 4.57
C ASN A 373 -20.81 7.35 5.07
N GLU A 374 -21.74 6.73 4.33
CA GLU A 374 -22.30 5.42 4.67
C GLU A 374 -21.18 4.37 4.80
N LEU A 375 -20.26 4.31 3.84
CA LEU A 375 -19.08 3.43 3.90
C LEU A 375 -18.18 3.75 5.10
N ALA A 376 -17.81 5.02 5.28
CA ALA A 376 -16.94 5.44 6.38
C ALA A 376 -17.49 5.05 7.77
N TYR A 377 -18.78 5.34 8.02
CA TYR A 377 -19.35 5.26 9.36
C TYR A 377 -20.06 3.93 9.64
N ASN A 378 -20.82 3.40 8.68
CA ASN A 378 -21.61 2.18 8.90
C ASN A 378 -20.79 0.92 8.65
N TYR A 379 -19.77 1.00 7.79
CA TYR A 379 -18.90 -0.13 7.45
C TYR A 379 -17.55 -0.07 8.17
N GLU A 380 -17.33 0.97 8.99
CA GLU A 380 -16.10 1.12 9.75
C GLU A 380 -14.86 1.03 8.84
N THR A 381 -14.88 1.66 7.66
CA THR A 381 -13.74 1.66 6.74
C THR A 381 -12.46 2.15 7.42
N GLU A 382 -11.35 1.44 7.21
CA GLU A 382 -10.00 1.81 7.66
C GLU A 382 -9.15 2.45 6.56
N LEU A 383 -9.46 2.14 5.29
CA LEU A 383 -8.79 2.70 4.12
C LEU A 383 -9.82 3.06 3.05
N MET A 384 -9.89 4.33 2.65
CA MET A 384 -10.76 4.78 1.55
C MET A 384 -9.92 4.89 0.28
N TRP A 385 -10.14 3.97 -0.65
CA TRP A 385 -9.44 3.94 -1.94
C TRP A 385 -10.34 4.58 -3.00
N CYS A 386 -10.17 5.87 -3.26
CA CYS A 386 -10.96 6.54 -4.29
C CYS A 386 -10.35 6.33 -5.68
N ASP A 387 -11.10 6.59 -6.73
CA ASP A 387 -10.56 6.52 -8.09
C ASP A 387 -10.98 7.67 -8.99
N ILE A 388 -10.10 7.97 -9.95
CA ILE A 388 -10.17 9.04 -10.97
C ILE A 388 -10.14 10.47 -10.42
N GLY A 389 -10.82 10.75 -9.31
CA GLY A 389 -11.03 12.09 -8.79
C GLY A 389 -12.20 12.80 -9.47
N GLY A 390 -11.99 14.01 -10.00
CA GLY A 390 -13.06 14.84 -10.56
C GLY A 390 -13.82 15.65 -9.52
N ALA A 391 -15.08 15.99 -9.79
CA ALA A 391 -15.90 16.79 -8.88
C ALA A 391 -16.11 16.06 -7.55
N ASN A 392 -15.82 16.75 -6.44
CA ASN A 392 -15.78 16.12 -5.13
C ASN A 392 -16.02 17.10 -3.97
N ASN A 393 -16.35 16.52 -2.81
CA ASN A 393 -16.35 17.18 -1.50
C ASN A 393 -15.36 16.49 -0.55
N ALA A 394 -14.18 16.11 -1.06
CA ALA A 394 -13.26 15.25 -0.34
C ALA A 394 -12.69 15.91 0.93
N THR A 395 -12.52 17.24 0.97
CA THR A 395 -12.09 17.92 2.20
C THR A 395 -13.14 17.84 3.30
N ILE A 396 -14.42 17.97 2.96
CA ILE A 396 -15.55 17.84 3.90
C ILE A 396 -15.67 16.39 4.39
N PHE A 397 -15.54 15.43 3.48
CA PHE A 397 -15.57 14.01 3.82
C PHE A 397 -14.40 13.63 4.74
N ALA A 398 -13.16 13.88 4.29
CA ALA A 398 -11.95 13.46 4.98
C ALA A 398 -11.86 14.07 6.38
N SER A 399 -12.10 15.38 6.52
CA SER A 399 -12.04 16.04 7.84
C SER A 399 -12.99 15.40 8.87
N LYS A 400 -14.24 15.13 8.47
CA LYS A 400 -15.22 14.49 9.35
C LYS A 400 -14.87 13.04 9.66
N TRP A 401 -14.45 12.28 8.64
CA TRP A 401 -14.12 10.86 8.80
C TRP A 401 -12.87 10.66 9.66
N LEU A 402 -11.81 11.45 9.44
CA LEU A 402 -10.58 11.41 10.23
C LEU A 402 -10.87 11.73 11.71
N ASN A 403 -11.66 12.78 11.98
CA ASN A 403 -12.04 13.15 13.35
C ASN A 403 -12.87 12.04 14.01
N TRP A 404 -13.88 11.53 13.30
CA TRP A 404 -14.75 10.46 13.81
C TRP A 404 -13.95 9.19 14.13
N ALA A 405 -13.05 8.77 13.25
CA ALA A 405 -12.23 7.59 13.48
C ALA A 405 -11.26 7.79 14.65
N ARG A 406 -10.62 8.96 14.73
CA ARG A 406 -9.75 9.34 15.85
C ARG A 406 -10.50 9.29 17.18
N ASP A 407 -11.72 9.78 17.25
CA ASP A 407 -12.54 9.79 18.47
C ASP A 407 -12.93 8.37 18.93
N GLN A 408 -12.88 7.39 18.03
CA GLN A 408 -13.01 5.97 18.33
C GLN A 408 -11.66 5.29 18.62
N GLY A 409 -10.56 6.03 18.67
CA GLY A 409 -9.21 5.51 18.90
C GLY A 409 -8.61 4.80 17.68
N ARG A 410 -9.13 5.05 16.48
CA ARG A 410 -8.71 4.39 15.24
C ARG A 410 -7.98 5.33 14.31
N GLN A 411 -6.96 4.81 13.63
CA GLN A 411 -6.29 5.51 12.53
C GLN A 411 -6.77 4.97 11.19
N VAL A 412 -7.06 5.87 10.26
CA VAL A 412 -7.52 5.55 8.90
C VAL A 412 -6.64 6.26 7.88
N THR A 413 -6.74 5.88 6.61
CA THR A 413 -5.92 6.46 5.52
C THR A 413 -6.70 6.49 4.20
N PHE A 414 -6.27 7.32 3.26
CA PHE A 414 -6.85 7.39 1.92
C PHE A 414 -5.80 7.66 0.86
N ASN A 415 -6.05 7.19 -0.37
CA ASN A 415 -5.13 7.34 -1.49
C ASN A 415 -5.17 8.75 -2.09
N ASN A 416 -4.24 9.04 -3.00
CA ASN A 416 -4.14 10.31 -3.73
C ASN A 416 -5.13 10.49 -4.89
N ARG A 417 -6.19 9.67 -4.96
CA ARG A 417 -7.18 9.71 -6.05
C ARG A 417 -8.56 10.20 -5.59
N CYS A 418 -8.71 10.63 -4.33
CA CYS A 418 -9.96 11.18 -3.81
C CYS A 418 -10.26 12.63 -4.25
N GLY A 419 -9.39 13.25 -5.07
CA GLY A 419 -9.51 14.67 -5.44
C GLY A 419 -8.76 15.65 -4.52
N ILE A 420 -8.02 15.12 -3.54
CA ILE A 420 -7.05 15.83 -2.69
C ILE A 420 -5.75 14.99 -2.63
N GLY A 421 -4.69 15.54 -2.02
CA GLY A 421 -3.33 14.98 -2.07
C GLY A 421 -3.19 13.51 -1.63
N GLY A 422 -4.05 13.03 -0.72
CA GLY A 422 -3.96 11.66 -0.18
C GLY A 422 -2.75 11.44 0.71
N ASP A 423 -2.74 10.30 1.40
CA ASP A 423 -1.62 9.92 2.25
C ASP A 423 -0.54 9.14 1.47
N PHE A 424 -0.92 8.45 0.38
CA PHE A 424 -0.01 7.65 -0.44
C PHE A 424 -0.34 7.70 -1.93
N GLN A 425 0.68 7.49 -2.76
CA GLN A 425 0.56 7.43 -4.23
C GLN A 425 0.19 6.04 -4.73
N THR A 426 -0.51 5.94 -5.86
CA THR A 426 -0.98 4.66 -6.41
C THR A 426 -0.58 4.43 -7.88
N PRO A 427 0.70 4.13 -8.19
CA PRO A 427 1.08 3.72 -9.55
C PRO A 427 0.41 2.40 -9.92
N GLU A 428 -0.25 2.39 -11.08
CA GLU A 428 -1.03 1.25 -11.58
C GLU A 428 -0.17 0.42 -12.55
N TYR A 429 -0.14 -0.91 -12.38
CA TYR A 429 0.72 -1.85 -13.12
C TYR A 429 2.22 -1.49 -13.13
N ALA A 430 2.66 -0.62 -12.22
CA ALA A 430 4.01 -0.08 -12.20
C ALA A 430 4.66 -0.15 -10.81
N THR A 431 5.98 -0.29 -10.82
CA THR A 431 6.86 -0.20 -9.65
C THR A 431 7.86 0.92 -9.88
N ASN A 432 8.45 1.44 -8.79
CA ASN A 432 9.53 2.40 -8.89
C ASN A 432 10.84 1.72 -9.35
N VAL A 433 11.74 2.47 -9.97
CA VAL A 433 13.07 1.94 -10.34
C VAL A 433 13.95 1.77 -9.10
N ASP A 434 13.92 2.76 -8.21
CA ASP A 434 14.69 2.81 -6.97
C ASP A 434 13.76 2.99 -5.76
N THR A 435 14.34 3.02 -4.57
CA THR A 435 13.66 3.34 -3.32
C THR A 435 13.07 4.75 -3.36
N VAL A 436 11.81 4.88 -2.90
CA VAL A 436 11.13 6.17 -2.76
C VAL A 436 10.77 6.41 -1.30
N VAL A 437 11.09 7.58 -0.78
CA VAL A 437 10.80 7.95 0.62
C VAL A 437 9.29 8.14 0.83
N ALA A 438 8.62 8.81 -0.11
CA ALA A 438 7.17 8.98 -0.06
C ALA A 438 6.46 7.62 -0.14
N LYS A 439 5.43 7.44 0.68
CA LYS A 439 4.68 6.18 0.71
C LYS A 439 3.85 6.01 -0.57
N TRP A 440 3.84 4.78 -1.09
CA TRP A 440 3.11 4.43 -2.30
C TRP A 440 2.61 2.98 -2.26
N GLU A 441 1.67 2.67 -3.14
CA GLU A 441 1.05 1.36 -3.30
C GLU A 441 0.92 1.02 -4.79
N SER A 442 1.61 -0.03 -5.23
CA SER A 442 1.37 -0.58 -6.56
C SER A 442 0.06 -1.36 -6.54
N ASN A 443 -0.76 -1.20 -7.58
CA ASN A 443 -1.95 -2.01 -7.77
C ASN A 443 -2.02 -2.56 -9.20
N ARG A 444 -2.50 -3.80 -9.33
CA ARG A 444 -2.69 -4.48 -10.62
C ARG A 444 -3.53 -5.76 -10.49
N GLY A 445 -4.13 -6.20 -11.58
CA GLY A 445 -4.74 -7.53 -11.73
C GLY A 445 -3.76 -8.70 -11.57
N MET A 446 -4.29 -9.80 -11.03
CA MET A 446 -3.80 -11.16 -11.31
C MET A 446 -3.95 -11.49 -12.80
N ASP A 447 -5.02 -11.01 -13.42
CA ASP A 447 -5.10 -10.91 -14.87
C ASP A 447 -4.06 -9.87 -15.34
N PRO A 448 -3.28 -10.16 -16.38
CA PRO A 448 -2.21 -9.27 -16.83
C PRO A 448 -2.69 -7.93 -17.39
N PHE A 449 -3.98 -7.80 -17.74
CA PHE A 449 -4.52 -6.63 -18.42
C PHE A 449 -5.85 -6.11 -17.86
N SER A 450 -6.49 -6.81 -16.92
CA SER A 450 -7.80 -6.44 -16.40
C SER A 450 -7.82 -6.52 -14.86
N PHE A 451 -8.70 -5.75 -14.23
CA PHE A 451 -9.05 -5.97 -12.83
C PHE A 451 -10.29 -6.87 -12.73
N GLY A 452 -11.36 -6.53 -13.46
CA GLY A 452 -12.54 -7.38 -13.56
C GLY A 452 -12.23 -8.75 -14.18
N TYR A 453 -13.09 -9.74 -13.92
CA TYR A 453 -12.97 -11.05 -14.55
C TYR A 453 -13.09 -10.97 -16.07
N ASN A 454 -12.07 -11.43 -16.80
CA ASN A 454 -12.09 -11.57 -18.26
C ASN A 454 -12.11 -13.04 -18.66
N TYR A 455 -13.24 -13.54 -19.18
CA TYR A 455 -13.39 -14.95 -19.55
C TYR A 455 -12.48 -15.37 -20.71
N ARG A 456 -11.94 -14.41 -21.48
CA ARG A 456 -11.03 -14.71 -22.59
C ARG A 456 -9.58 -14.89 -22.17
N THR A 457 -9.20 -14.47 -20.97
CA THR A 457 -7.82 -14.62 -20.47
C THR A 457 -7.56 -16.10 -20.19
N PRO A 458 -6.60 -16.74 -20.87
CA PRO A 458 -6.25 -18.12 -20.58
C PRO A 458 -5.68 -18.25 -19.16
N ASP A 459 -5.98 -19.34 -18.46
CA ASP A 459 -5.45 -19.61 -17.12
C ASP A 459 -3.91 -19.49 -17.05
N SER A 460 -3.21 -19.87 -18.11
CA SER A 460 -1.74 -19.78 -18.20
C SER A 460 -1.19 -18.35 -18.24
N GLU A 461 -2.01 -17.33 -18.49
CA GLU A 461 -1.60 -15.92 -18.51
C GLU A 461 -1.77 -15.22 -17.15
N TYR A 462 -2.53 -15.81 -16.22
CA TYR A 462 -2.67 -15.26 -14.87
C TYR A 462 -1.37 -15.34 -14.09
N LEU A 463 -1.14 -14.35 -13.21
CA LEU A 463 -0.01 -14.39 -12.29
C LEU A 463 -0.03 -15.68 -11.45
N ASN A 464 1.10 -16.38 -11.44
CA ASN A 464 1.29 -17.53 -10.57
C ASN A 464 1.97 -17.11 -9.25
N GLY A 465 2.17 -18.07 -8.34
CA GLY A 465 2.79 -17.81 -7.03
C GLY A 465 4.17 -17.15 -7.11
N ASN A 466 4.98 -17.48 -8.12
CA ASN A 466 6.28 -16.83 -8.33
C ASN A 466 6.10 -15.34 -8.64
N ASP A 467 5.24 -15.01 -9.60
CA ASP A 467 5.09 -13.62 -10.05
C ASP A 467 4.56 -12.70 -8.93
N ILE A 468 3.66 -13.23 -8.10
CA ILE A 468 3.12 -12.53 -6.92
C ILE A 468 4.23 -12.28 -5.90
N VAL A 469 5.01 -13.30 -5.54
CA VAL A 469 6.11 -13.18 -4.57
C VAL A 469 7.18 -12.21 -5.05
N GLN A 470 7.59 -12.33 -6.31
CA GLN A 470 8.58 -11.45 -6.95
C GLN A 470 8.13 -10.00 -6.92
N SER A 471 6.87 -9.74 -7.29
CA SER A 471 6.28 -8.40 -7.25
C SER A 471 6.25 -7.85 -5.83
N LEU A 472 5.78 -8.64 -4.85
CA LEU A 472 5.71 -8.24 -3.46
C LEU A 472 7.08 -7.84 -2.90
N VAL A 473 8.09 -8.69 -3.07
CA VAL A 473 9.44 -8.44 -2.55
C VAL A 473 10.08 -7.22 -3.21
N ASP A 474 9.91 -7.06 -4.53
CA ASP A 474 10.40 -5.87 -5.25
C ASP A 474 9.75 -4.59 -4.72
N ILE A 475 8.42 -4.57 -4.62
CA ILE A 475 7.66 -3.40 -4.17
C ILE A 475 8.00 -3.02 -2.72
N VAL A 476 8.05 -4.00 -1.82
CA VAL A 476 8.32 -3.77 -0.39
C VAL A 476 9.73 -3.23 -0.16
N SER A 477 10.72 -3.74 -0.90
CA SER A 477 12.10 -3.24 -0.82
C SER A 477 12.25 -1.77 -1.23
N LYS A 478 11.28 -1.25 -2.01
CA LYS A 478 11.22 0.13 -2.51
C LYS A 478 10.24 1.01 -1.72
N ASN A 479 9.89 0.60 -0.50
CA ASN A 479 8.95 1.28 0.41
C ASN A 479 7.46 1.20 0.01
N GLY A 480 7.10 0.39 -0.99
CA GLY A 480 5.73 0.25 -1.46
C GLY A 480 4.90 -0.73 -0.63
N ASN A 481 3.57 -0.64 -0.78
CA ASN A 481 2.65 -1.76 -0.56
C ASN A 481 2.21 -2.34 -1.91
N PHE A 482 1.82 -3.61 -1.93
CA PHE A 482 1.30 -4.30 -3.10
C PHE A 482 -0.17 -4.66 -2.88
N LEU A 483 -1.05 -4.03 -3.66
CA LEU A 483 -2.48 -4.31 -3.70
C LEU A 483 -2.80 -5.13 -4.95
N LEU A 484 -2.83 -6.46 -4.80
CA LEU A 484 -3.07 -7.40 -5.89
C LEU A 484 -4.58 -7.59 -6.09
N ASP A 485 -5.06 -7.38 -7.29
CA ASP A 485 -6.46 -7.52 -7.62
C ASP A 485 -6.86 -8.93 -8.07
N ILE A 486 -8.03 -9.36 -7.63
CA ILE A 486 -8.77 -10.48 -8.21
C ILE A 486 -10.09 -10.01 -8.84
N GLY A 487 -10.49 -10.71 -9.91
CA GLY A 487 -11.79 -10.55 -10.56
C GLY A 487 -12.68 -11.77 -10.35
N PRO A 488 -13.62 -11.75 -9.39
CA PRO A 488 -14.63 -12.79 -9.25
C PRO A 488 -15.61 -12.82 -10.42
N LYS A 489 -16.17 -14.01 -10.70
CA LYS A 489 -17.23 -14.20 -11.70
C LYS A 489 -18.54 -13.55 -11.25
N HIS A 490 -19.51 -13.40 -12.15
CA HIS A 490 -20.80 -12.76 -11.85
C HIS A 490 -21.63 -13.42 -10.75
N ASP A 491 -21.31 -14.65 -10.34
CA ASP A 491 -21.96 -15.37 -9.25
C ASP A 491 -21.20 -15.26 -7.92
N GLY A 492 -20.06 -14.56 -7.89
CA GLY A 492 -19.20 -14.42 -6.72
C GLY A 492 -18.19 -15.55 -6.52
N SER A 493 -18.12 -16.53 -7.42
CA SER A 493 -17.05 -17.52 -7.38
C SER A 493 -15.72 -16.90 -7.84
N ILE A 494 -14.65 -17.16 -7.10
CA ILE A 494 -13.28 -16.77 -7.49
C ILE A 494 -12.72 -17.85 -8.43
N PRO A 495 -12.26 -17.53 -9.65
CA PRO A 495 -11.66 -18.49 -10.56
C PRO A 495 -10.57 -19.35 -9.91
N GLU A 496 -10.57 -20.66 -10.15
CA GLU A 496 -9.64 -21.61 -9.51
C GLU A 496 -8.16 -21.25 -9.73
N ILE A 497 -7.82 -20.74 -10.92
CA ILE A 497 -6.47 -20.28 -11.24
C ILE A 497 -6.00 -19.15 -10.33
N MET A 498 -6.89 -18.20 -10.00
CA MET A 498 -6.58 -17.12 -9.05
C MET A 498 -6.40 -17.69 -7.64
N GLN A 499 -7.29 -18.57 -7.19
CA GLN A 499 -7.16 -19.19 -5.88
C GLN A 499 -5.86 -19.99 -5.74
N LYS A 500 -5.47 -20.73 -6.80
CA LYS A 500 -4.23 -21.48 -6.85
C LYS A 500 -3.02 -20.55 -6.77
N GLY A 501 -2.97 -19.48 -7.57
CA GLY A 501 -1.90 -18.49 -7.53
C GLY A 501 -1.73 -17.86 -6.15
N LEU A 502 -2.85 -17.48 -5.51
CA LEU A 502 -2.87 -16.93 -4.16
C LEU A 502 -2.33 -17.92 -3.11
N ARG A 503 -2.79 -19.18 -3.10
CA ARG A 503 -2.29 -20.20 -2.17
C ARG A 503 -0.82 -20.54 -2.42
N ASP A 504 -0.42 -20.61 -3.69
CA ASP A 504 0.97 -20.85 -4.08
C ASP A 504 1.88 -19.73 -3.55
N ALA A 505 1.48 -18.46 -3.73
CA ALA A 505 2.21 -17.32 -3.17
C ALA A 505 2.23 -17.36 -1.63
N GLY A 506 1.08 -17.60 -1.00
CA GLY A 506 0.93 -17.70 0.45
C GLY A 506 1.83 -18.74 1.11
N SER A 507 2.04 -19.89 0.44
CA SER A 507 2.97 -20.92 0.91
C SER A 507 4.42 -20.46 1.02
N TRP A 508 4.78 -19.35 0.37
CA TRP A 508 6.05 -18.64 0.55
C TRP A 508 5.90 -17.44 1.47
N ILE A 509 4.91 -16.58 1.26
CA ILE A 509 4.75 -15.30 1.98
C ILE A 509 4.62 -15.50 3.49
N ILE A 510 3.81 -16.46 3.93
CA ILE A 510 3.54 -16.70 5.36
C ILE A 510 4.82 -17.08 6.13
N PRO A 511 5.58 -18.13 5.75
CA PRO A 511 6.80 -18.49 6.47
C PRO A 511 7.93 -17.45 6.34
N HIS A 512 7.85 -16.55 5.36
CA HIS A 512 8.78 -15.44 5.17
C HIS A 512 8.32 -14.11 5.78
N GLY A 513 7.16 -14.09 6.45
CA GLY A 513 6.47 -12.86 6.84
C GLY A 513 7.30 -11.89 7.67
N GLU A 514 8.23 -12.37 8.49
CA GLU A 514 9.14 -11.54 9.28
C GLU A 514 10.00 -10.58 8.42
N SER A 515 10.32 -10.99 7.18
CA SER A 515 11.10 -10.20 6.22
C SER A 515 10.26 -9.29 5.33
N ILE A 516 8.93 -9.38 5.41
CA ILE A 516 8.00 -8.60 4.60
C ILE A 516 7.27 -7.61 5.48
N TYR A 517 6.49 -8.10 6.44
CA TYR A 517 5.66 -7.27 7.29
C TYR A 517 6.44 -6.59 8.39
N ASP A 518 5.94 -5.44 8.85
CA ASP A 518 6.55 -4.66 9.93
C ASP A 518 8.00 -4.21 9.63
N THR A 519 8.48 -4.44 8.40
CA THR A 519 9.79 -4.00 7.93
C THR A 519 9.77 -2.56 7.40
N ARG A 520 10.96 -2.02 7.17
CA ARG A 520 11.21 -0.80 6.40
C ARG A 520 12.11 -1.14 5.21
N TYR A 521 12.07 -0.26 4.22
CA TYR A 521 13.03 -0.29 3.11
C TYR A 521 14.43 0.01 3.62
N TRP A 522 15.45 -0.42 2.89
CA TRP A 522 16.82 -0.02 3.18
C TRP A 522 17.19 1.24 2.40
N SER A 523 17.68 2.27 3.08
CA SER A 523 17.87 3.61 2.51
C SER A 523 18.95 3.71 1.42
N VAL A 524 19.73 2.65 1.19
CA VAL A 524 20.90 2.67 0.30
C VAL A 524 20.54 2.23 -1.12
N THR A 525 19.82 1.13 -1.24
CA THR A 525 19.37 0.57 -2.53
C THR A 525 18.30 -0.48 -2.26
N PRO A 526 17.31 -0.68 -3.16
CA PRO A 526 16.43 -1.84 -3.06
C PRO A 526 17.19 -3.14 -3.31
N GLY A 527 18.35 -3.09 -3.98
CA GLY A 527 19.26 -4.20 -4.26
C GLY A 527 19.59 -4.38 -5.73
N LYS A 528 20.80 -4.85 -6.04
CA LYS A 528 21.28 -5.03 -7.41
C LYS A 528 20.94 -6.41 -7.96
N GLY A 529 20.63 -6.47 -9.26
CA GLY A 529 20.32 -7.74 -9.93
C GLY A 529 19.18 -8.49 -9.24
N ASN A 530 19.47 -9.72 -8.78
CA ASN A 530 18.50 -10.60 -8.13
C ASN A 530 18.33 -10.35 -6.63
N PHE A 531 19.02 -9.35 -6.05
CA PHE A 531 18.89 -9.05 -4.64
C PHE A 531 17.77 -8.06 -4.35
N ARG A 532 17.04 -8.29 -3.27
CA ARG A 532 16.18 -7.30 -2.63
C ARG A 532 16.41 -7.25 -1.13
N TYR A 533 16.20 -6.09 -0.52
CA TYR A 533 16.47 -5.88 0.90
C TYR A 533 15.30 -5.25 1.66
N THR A 534 15.10 -5.72 2.87
CA THR A 534 14.24 -5.09 3.87
C THR A 534 14.97 -5.09 5.22
N THR A 535 14.54 -4.24 6.15
CA THR A 535 15.16 -4.15 7.48
C THR A 535 14.12 -3.97 8.56
N THR A 536 14.39 -4.52 9.72
CA THR A 536 13.75 -4.15 10.98
C THR A 536 14.79 -3.48 11.88
N LYS A 537 14.39 -3.18 13.12
CA LYS A 537 15.32 -2.67 14.14
C LYS A 537 16.39 -3.69 14.54
N ASP A 538 16.11 -4.99 14.43
CA ASP A 538 16.95 -6.07 14.97
C ASP A 538 17.58 -6.98 13.91
N ALA A 539 17.15 -6.85 12.66
CA ALA A 539 17.67 -7.67 11.57
C ALA A 539 17.64 -6.96 10.21
N PHE A 540 18.53 -7.42 9.34
CA PHE A 540 18.53 -7.13 7.92
C PHE A 540 18.11 -8.40 7.16
N TYR A 541 17.27 -8.27 6.14
CA TYR A 541 16.82 -9.40 5.34
C TYR A 541 17.35 -9.25 3.92
N ILE A 542 17.93 -10.34 3.43
CA ILE A 542 18.50 -10.45 2.09
C ILE A 542 17.65 -11.44 1.32
N HIS A 543 16.92 -10.95 0.32
CA HIS A 543 16.16 -11.78 -0.59
C HIS A 543 16.96 -12.00 -1.87
N TYR A 544 17.14 -13.24 -2.28
CA TYR A 544 17.72 -13.62 -3.55
C TYR A 544 16.65 -14.27 -4.42
N LEU A 545 16.25 -13.58 -5.48
CA LEU A 545 15.02 -13.84 -6.23
C LEU A 545 15.11 -14.96 -7.27
N THR A 546 16.26 -15.62 -7.39
CA THR A 546 16.48 -16.73 -8.34
C THR A 546 17.14 -17.88 -7.62
N LYS A 547 17.05 -19.11 -8.16
CA LYS A 547 17.73 -20.26 -7.57
C LYS A 547 19.24 -20.00 -7.46
N PRO A 548 19.82 -19.98 -6.25
CA PRO A 548 21.24 -19.70 -6.07
C PRO A 548 22.10 -20.91 -6.42
N GLY A 549 23.37 -20.65 -6.71
CA GLY A 549 24.40 -21.68 -6.70
C GLY A 549 24.87 -22.00 -5.27
N SER A 550 25.94 -22.78 -5.15
CA SER A 550 26.59 -23.09 -3.87
C SER A 550 27.24 -21.89 -3.19
N THR A 551 27.42 -20.79 -3.92
CA THR A 551 27.96 -19.55 -3.38
C THR A 551 27.13 -18.37 -3.87
N ILE A 552 26.73 -17.50 -2.93
CA ILE A 552 26.16 -16.18 -3.23
C ILE A 552 27.18 -15.13 -2.84
N THR A 553 27.52 -14.24 -3.77
CA THR A 553 28.36 -13.07 -3.51
C THR A 553 27.51 -11.80 -3.56
N ILE A 554 27.38 -11.12 -2.44
CA ILE A 554 26.64 -9.86 -2.29
C ILE A 554 27.63 -8.71 -2.36
N THR A 555 27.49 -7.88 -3.40
CA THR A 555 28.35 -6.71 -3.64
C THR A 555 27.74 -5.41 -3.12
N ASP A 556 26.47 -5.43 -2.72
CA ASP A 556 25.85 -4.31 -2.02
C ASP A 556 26.41 -4.19 -0.60
N PRO A 557 26.55 -2.97 -0.06
CA PRO A 557 27.19 -2.71 1.24
C PRO A 557 26.26 -3.05 2.42
N VAL A 558 25.82 -4.31 2.50
CA VAL A 558 24.92 -4.81 3.55
C VAL A 558 25.55 -4.65 4.94
N PRO A 559 24.76 -4.37 5.99
CA PRO A 559 25.27 -4.02 7.33
C PRO A 559 25.75 -5.24 8.14
N TRP A 560 26.47 -6.17 7.52
CA TRP A 560 27.03 -7.36 8.17
C TRP A 560 28.36 -7.05 8.87
N LEU A 561 28.51 -7.51 10.11
CA LEU A 561 29.78 -7.50 10.85
C LEU A 561 30.19 -8.93 11.28
N PRO A 562 31.50 -9.18 11.50
CA PRO A 562 31.95 -10.42 12.14
C PRO A 562 31.21 -10.68 13.45
N GLY A 563 30.75 -11.92 13.67
CA GLY A 563 29.95 -12.28 14.85
C GLY A 563 28.43 -12.09 14.69
N ASP A 564 27.98 -11.46 13.60
CA ASP A 564 26.56 -11.53 13.24
C ASP A 564 26.21 -12.94 12.74
N THR A 565 25.00 -13.38 13.04
CA THR A 565 24.50 -14.68 12.57
C THR A 565 23.65 -14.50 11.32
N VAL A 566 23.98 -15.22 10.26
CA VAL A 566 23.14 -15.34 9.05
C VAL A 566 22.40 -16.67 9.11
N THR A 567 21.08 -16.63 8.99
CA THR A 567 20.21 -17.82 8.95
C THR A 567 19.32 -17.79 7.72
N VAL A 568 18.94 -18.96 7.22
CA VAL A 568 17.86 -19.08 6.24
C VAL A 568 16.55 -18.70 6.92
N LEU A 569 15.73 -17.88 6.27
CA LEU A 569 14.36 -17.58 6.68
C LEU A 569 13.41 -18.23 5.68
N GLY A 570 12.41 -18.96 6.20
CA GLY A 570 11.43 -19.67 5.38
C GLY A 570 11.93 -21.00 4.82
N GLY A 571 11.06 -21.63 4.02
CA GLY A 571 11.32 -22.93 3.41
C GLY A 571 11.58 -24.07 4.41
N SER A 572 12.05 -25.20 3.89
CA SER A 572 12.37 -26.40 4.69
C SER A 572 13.64 -26.27 5.54
N GLN A 573 14.48 -25.26 5.27
CA GLN A 573 15.72 -24.99 5.99
C GLN A 573 15.63 -23.78 6.92
N ASN A 574 14.43 -23.31 7.25
CA ASN A 574 14.23 -22.17 8.16
C ASN A 574 15.07 -22.29 9.45
N GLY A 575 15.76 -21.21 9.82
CA GLY A 575 16.62 -21.12 11.00
C GLY A 575 17.99 -21.78 10.85
N LYS A 576 18.31 -22.43 9.73
CA LYS A 576 19.64 -23.01 9.52
C LYS A 576 20.67 -21.90 9.33
N VAL A 577 21.79 -22.01 10.07
CA VAL A 577 22.91 -21.08 9.97
C VAL A 577 23.59 -21.25 8.62
N VAL A 578 23.88 -20.12 7.97
CA VAL A 578 24.61 -20.03 6.71
C VAL A 578 25.99 -19.48 6.99
N GLN A 579 27.03 -20.16 6.50
CA GLN A 579 28.39 -19.67 6.64
C GLN A 579 28.54 -18.38 5.82
N ALA A 580 28.83 -17.28 6.53
CA ALA A 580 29.01 -15.96 5.96
C ALA A 580 30.46 -15.51 6.19
N THR A 581 31.14 -15.11 5.11
CA THR A 581 32.51 -14.58 5.17
C THR A 581 32.63 -13.29 4.38
N LYS A 582 33.57 -12.44 4.78
CA LYS A 582 33.92 -11.24 4.02
C LYS A 582 35.02 -11.58 3.02
N SER A 583 34.83 -11.20 1.76
CA SER A 583 35.84 -11.29 0.71
C SER A 583 35.97 -9.93 0.04
N GLY A 584 37.03 -9.17 0.37
CA GLY A 584 37.12 -7.75 0.00
C GLY A 584 35.97 -6.96 0.63
N ASN A 585 35.21 -6.21 -0.16
CA ASN A 585 34.01 -5.48 0.32
C ASN A 585 32.72 -6.30 0.24
N ASN A 586 32.78 -7.55 -0.22
CA ASN A 586 31.60 -8.36 -0.48
C ASN A 586 31.32 -9.30 0.69
N LEU A 587 30.02 -9.54 0.94
CA LEU A 587 29.56 -10.64 1.79
C LEU A 587 29.39 -11.90 0.94
N VAL A 588 29.99 -13.01 1.35
CA VAL A 588 29.89 -14.29 0.66
C VAL A 588 29.15 -15.27 1.55
N LEU A 589 28.07 -15.86 1.02
CA LEU A 589 27.30 -16.91 1.68
C LEU A 589 27.59 -18.25 1.01
N GLN A 590 27.93 -19.27 1.80
CA GLN A 590 28.12 -20.64 1.33
C GLN A 590 26.87 -21.47 1.59
N LEU A 591 26.30 -22.01 0.52
CA LEU A 591 25.04 -22.76 0.54
C LEU A 591 25.29 -24.23 0.20
N ASN A 592 24.65 -25.12 0.97
CA ASN A 592 24.60 -26.53 0.63
C ASN A 592 23.34 -26.85 -0.19
N ASP A 593 23.28 -28.06 -0.76
CA ASP A 593 22.17 -28.49 -1.61
C ASP A 593 20.82 -28.48 -0.87
N ALA A 594 20.81 -28.71 0.44
CA ALA A 594 19.58 -28.65 1.24
C ALA A 594 19.00 -27.24 1.30
N ILE A 595 19.84 -26.21 1.39
CA ILE A 595 19.42 -24.80 1.36
C ILE A 595 19.00 -24.40 -0.05
N ILE A 596 19.80 -24.76 -1.07
CA ILE A 596 19.51 -24.42 -2.48
C ILE A 596 18.17 -25.01 -2.93
N ASN A 597 17.84 -26.23 -2.52
CA ASN A 597 16.58 -26.89 -2.85
C ASN A 597 15.51 -26.72 -1.76
N GLY A 598 15.82 -25.97 -0.70
CA GLY A 598 14.99 -25.87 0.49
C GLY A 598 13.84 -24.90 0.37
N ASP A 599 13.82 -24.07 -0.68
CA ASP A 599 12.82 -23.04 -0.93
C ASP A 599 12.45 -22.94 -2.41
N LYS A 600 11.47 -22.10 -2.71
CA LYS A 600 10.97 -21.77 -4.06
C LYS A 600 10.70 -20.28 -4.18
N TYR A 601 10.67 -19.77 -5.41
CA TYR A 601 10.42 -18.35 -5.76
C TYR A 601 11.49 -17.35 -5.29
N GLY A 602 11.99 -17.45 -4.05
CA GLY A 602 13.09 -16.64 -3.53
C GLY A 602 13.72 -17.25 -2.28
N TRP A 603 15.01 -17.01 -2.08
CA TRP A 603 15.77 -17.47 -0.93
C TRP A 603 16.03 -16.28 -0.02
N THR A 604 15.53 -16.34 1.21
CA THR A 604 15.69 -15.23 2.16
C THR A 604 16.68 -15.60 3.26
N PHE A 605 17.57 -14.67 3.56
CA PHE A 605 18.55 -14.80 4.63
C PHE A 605 18.35 -13.69 5.65
N LYS A 606 18.15 -14.07 6.90
CA LYS A 606 18.09 -13.16 8.04
C LYS A 606 19.49 -12.96 8.59
N LEU A 607 19.97 -11.74 8.48
CA LEU A 607 21.14 -11.24 9.18
C LEU A 607 20.66 -10.63 10.51
N ALA A 608 20.82 -11.36 11.60
CA ALA A 608 20.52 -10.86 12.94
C ALA A 608 21.65 -9.96 13.45
N TYR A 609 21.32 -8.79 13.98
CA TYR A 609 22.31 -7.85 14.52
C TYR A 609 22.80 -8.30 15.90
N THR A 610 23.65 -9.32 15.94
CA THR A 610 24.19 -9.92 17.18
C THR A 610 25.63 -9.50 17.49
N SER A 611 26.29 -8.84 16.55
CA SER A 611 27.70 -8.46 16.67
C SER A 611 27.92 -7.22 17.52
N ASN A 612 28.89 -7.33 18.43
CA ASN A 612 29.48 -6.26 19.23
C ASN A 612 30.76 -5.67 18.61
N TYR A 613 31.14 -6.10 17.39
CA TYR A 613 32.41 -5.74 16.75
C TYR A 613 32.56 -4.27 16.37
#